data_AF-N9QHX9-F1
#
_entry.id   AF-N9QHX9-F1
#
_cell.length_a   1.000
_cell.length_b   1.000
_cell.length_c   1.000
_cell.angle_alpha   90.00
_cell.angle_beta   90.00
_cell.angle_gamma   90.00
#
_symmetry.space_group_name_H-M   'P 1'
#
loop_
_entity.id
_entity.type
_entity.pdbx_description
1 polymer ?
#
loop_
_entity_poly.entity_id
_entity_poly.type
_entity_poly.pdbx_seq_one_letter_code
_entity_poly.pdbx_strand_id
1 'polypeptide(L)'
;MNIQNDLPELSNYSELSSKEQLAIHQMLISYVRSDHLYNIILTHNVEPYDLVKLVSISFENRDAAIWVHFETITAERLTMPLDFISRIEVCNYEVF
;
A
#
# COMPACT_ATOMS: atom_id res chain seq x y z
N MET A 1 11.21 -18.68 -0.55
CA MET A 1 11.68 -17.66 0.43
C MET A 1 10.48 -16.81 0.79
N ASN A 2 10.05 -16.82 2.04
CA ASN A 2 8.91 -16.05 2.54
C ASN A 2 9.34 -14.57 2.64
N ILE A 3 8.89 -13.73 1.71
CA ILE A 3 9.16 -12.28 1.69
C ILE A 3 8.13 -11.59 2.60
N GLN A 4 8.05 -12.04 3.86
CA GLN A 4 7.13 -11.47 4.86
C GLN A 4 7.86 -10.92 6.10
N ASN A 5 9.19 -11.02 6.14
CA ASN A 5 9.97 -10.45 7.23
C ASN A 5 10.56 -9.10 6.81
N ASP A 6 10.11 -8.05 7.51
CA ASP A 6 10.72 -6.73 7.65
C ASP A 6 10.70 -5.80 6.43
N LEU A 7 9.54 -5.65 5.78
CA LEU A 7 9.33 -4.41 5.04
C LEU A 7 9.13 -3.26 6.06
N PRO A 8 9.91 -2.17 5.96
CA PRO A 8 9.73 -1.01 6.83
C PRO A 8 8.32 -0.43 6.67
N GLU A 9 7.83 0.21 7.74
CA GLU A 9 6.52 0.86 7.70
C GLU A 9 6.46 1.90 6.58
N LEU A 10 5.38 1.86 5.81
CA LEU A 10 5.20 2.72 4.64
C LEU A 10 5.13 4.20 5.05
N SER A 11 4.68 4.48 6.28
CA SER A 11 4.65 5.82 6.86
C SER A 11 6.03 6.44 7.07
N ASN A 12 7.08 5.63 7.13
CA ASN A 12 8.46 6.10 7.32
C ASN A 12 9.20 6.25 5.98
N TYR A 13 8.50 6.17 4.84
CA TYR A 13 9.07 6.15 3.49
C TYR A 13 10.12 7.25 3.24
N SER A 14 9.86 8.46 3.74
CA SER A 14 10.75 9.62 3.57
C SER A 14 12.11 9.48 4.30
N GLU A 15 12.16 8.66 5.35
CA GLU A 15 13.36 8.41 6.16
C GLU A 15 14.20 7.24 5.64
N LEU A 16 13.66 6.47 4.69
CA LEU A 16 14.31 5.27 4.16
C LEU A 16 15.42 5.57 3.16
N SER A 17 16.36 4.63 3.04
CA SER A 17 17.38 4.71 2.00
C SER A 17 16.77 4.59 0.59
N SER A 18 17.46 5.12 -0.43
CA SER A 18 16.98 5.02 -1.81
C SER A 18 16.76 3.57 -2.29
N LYS A 19 17.49 2.61 -1.71
CA LYS A 19 17.31 1.17 -2.01
C LYS A 19 16.00 0.64 -1.44
N GLU A 20 15.65 1.01 -0.21
CA GLU A 20 14.40 0.63 0.43
C GLU A 20 13.21 1.32 -0.22
N GLN A 21 13.34 2.61 -0.54
CA GLN A 21 12.34 3.34 -1.32
C GLN A 21 12.07 2.68 -2.68
N LEU A 22 13.12 2.26 -3.38
CA LEU A 22 12.97 1.52 -4.64
C LEU A 22 12.26 0.17 -4.45
N ALA A 23 12.54 -0.54 -3.36
CA ALA A 23 11.85 -1.79 -3.05
C ALA A 23 10.35 -1.56 -2.79
N ILE A 24 9.99 -0.51 -2.04
CA ILE A 24 8.60 -0.10 -1.82
C ILE A 24 7.93 0.27 -3.14
N HIS A 25 8.60 1.04 -4.02
CA HIS A 25 8.05 1.35 -5.34
C HIS A 25 7.72 0.09 -6.14
N GLN A 26 8.66 -0.86 -6.21
CA GLN A 26 8.47 -2.12 -6.91
C GLN A 26 7.32 -2.94 -6.31
N MET A 27 7.21 -2.96 -4.98
CA MET A 27 6.13 -3.62 -4.27
C MET A 27 4.77 -2.99 -4.60
N LEU A 28 4.61 -1.67 -4.43
CA LEU A 28 3.36 -0.96 -4.71
C LEU A 28 2.93 -1.14 -6.17
N ILE A 29 3.87 -1.08 -7.11
CA ILE A 29 3.62 -1.36 -8.53
C ILE A 29 3.15 -2.80 -8.74
N SER A 30 3.75 -3.77 -8.03
CA SER A 30 3.33 -5.18 -8.13
C SER A 30 1.92 -5.38 -7.59
N TYR A 31 1.52 -4.65 -6.55
CA TYR A 31 0.19 -4.75 -5.96
C TYR A 31 -0.90 -4.25 -6.93
N VAL A 32 -0.68 -3.10 -7.57
CA VAL A 32 -1.59 -2.59 -8.62
C VAL A 32 -1.73 -3.54 -9.80
N ARG A 33 -0.68 -4.28 -10.14
CA ARG A 33 -0.69 -5.23 -11.26
C ARG A 33 -1.27 -6.59 -10.90
N SER A 34 -1.43 -6.88 -9.62
CA SER A 34 -2.06 -8.11 -9.17
C SER A 34 -3.59 -7.97 -9.18
N ASP A 35 -4.29 -9.09 -9.19
CA ASP A 35 -5.75 -9.12 -8.99
C ASP A 35 -6.12 -9.50 -7.55
N HIS A 36 -5.20 -9.27 -6.61
CA HIS A 36 -5.45 -9.56 -5.20
C HIS A 36 -6.26 -8.46 -4.53
N LEU A 37 -6.97 -8.85 -3.47
CA LEU A 37 -7.52 -7.93 -2.49
C LEU A 37 -6.48 -7.69 -1.39
N TYR A 38 -6.56 -6.52 -0.79
CA TYR A 38 -5.61 -6.02 0.19
C TYR A 38 -6.33 -5.47 1.42
N ASN A 39 -5.67 -5.55 2.57
CA ASN A 39 -6.00 -4.76 3.75
C ASN A 39 -5.00 -3.61 3.85
N ILE A 40 -5.50 -2.39 4.00
CA ILE A 40 -4.69 -1.19 4.21
C ILE A 40 -4.78 -0.81 5.69
N ILE A 41 -3.68 -1.02 6.40
CA ILE A 41 -3.54 -0.70 7.82
C ILE A 41 -3.01 0.72 7.93
N LEU A 42 -3.75 1.57 8.63
CA LEU A 42 -3.44 2.99 8.79
C LEU A 42 -2.54 3.25 9.99
N THR A 43 -1.89 4.41 9.98
CA THR A 43 -1.18 4.90 11.17
C THR A 43 -2.16 5.31 12.28
N HIS A 44 -1.65 5.44 13.51
CA HIS A 44 -2.39 6.01 14.66
C HIS A 44 -3.68 5.27 15.09
N ASN A 45 -3.76 3.94 14.92
CA ASN A 45 -4.91 3.12 15.32
C ASN A 45 -6.25 3.56 14.71
N VAL A 46 -6.22 4.17 13.51
CA VAL A 46 -7.42 4.43 12.73
C VAL A 46 -7.93 3.11 12.14
N GLU A 47 -9.25 3.01 11.95
CA GLU A 47 -9.88 1.82 11.36
C GLU A 47 -9.26 1.51 9.97
N PRO A 48 -8.85 0.25 9.73
CA PRO A 48 -8.24 -0.15 8.47
C PRO A 48 -9.28 -0.19 7.34
N TYR A 49 -8.79 -0.22 6.09
CA TYR A 49 -9.62 -0.55 4.94
C TYR A 49 -9.38 -2.00 4.54
N ASP A 50 -10.39 -2.85 4.75
CA ASP A 50 -10.32 -4.26 4.42
C ASP A 50 -10.88 -4.56 3.02
N LEU A 51 -10.34 -5.62 2.39
CA LEU A 51 -10.81 -6.14 1.09
C LEU A 51 -10.84 -5.09 -0.03
N VAL A 52 -9.81 -4.26 -0.14
CA VAL A 52 -9.72 -3.24 -1.19
C VAL A 52 -8.83 -3.69 -2.35
N LYS A 53 -9.09 -3.17 -3.55
CA LYS A 53 -8.25 -3.35 -4.72
C LYS A 53 -7.41 -2.09 -4.95
N LEU A 54 -6.09 -2.24 -5.00
CA LEU A 54 -5.21 -1.13 -5.41
C LEU A 54 -5.37 -0.90 -6.92
N VAL A 55 -5.75 0.32 -7.30
CA VAL A 55 -6.07 0.68 -8.69
C VAL A 55 -4.90 1.39 -9.36
N SER A 56 -4.23 2.29 -8.63
CA SER A 56 -3.07 3.02 -9.15
C SER A 56 -2.21 3.59 -8.02
N ILE A 57 -0.98 3.96 -8.37
CA ILE A 57 -0.04 4.66 -7.49
C ILE A 57 0.46 5.88 -8.26
N SER A 58 0.49 7.04 -7.61
CA SER A 58 1.08 8.27 -8.17
C SER A 58 2.36 8.62 -7.42
N PHE A 59 3.45 8.81 -8.17
CA PHE A 59 4.74 9.25 -7.64
C PHE A 59 4.93 10.72 -8.02
N GLU A 60 4.77 11.64 -7.08
CA GLU A 60 4.92 13.08 -7.37
C GLU A 60 6.37 13.55 -7.22
N ASN A 61 6.85 14.32 -8.21
CA ASN A 61 8.24 14.77 -8.29
C ASN A 61 8.59 15.98 -7.42
N ARG A 62 7.61 16.72 -6.89
CA ARG A 62 7.86 18.01 -6.20
C ARG A 62 7.68 17.98 -4.69
N ASP A 63 6.79 17.14 -4.18
CA ASP A 63 6.50 17.07 -2.74
C ASP A 63 6.79 15.70 -2.12
N ALA A 64 7.48 14.80 -2.86
CA ALA A 64 7.82 13.43 -2.46
C ALA A 64 6.63 12.59 -1.95
N ALA A 65 5.40 13.06 -2.18
CA ALA A 65 4.19 12.38 -1.76
C ALA A 65 3.87 11.26 -2.75
N ILE A 66 3.83 10.03 -2.23
CA ILE A 66 3.29 8.88 -2.94
C ILE A 66 1.80 8.79 -2.60
N TRP A 67 0.95 8.72 -3.61
CA TRP A 67 -0.49 8.56 -3.42
C TRP A 67 -0.94 7.17 -3.82
N VAL A 68 -1.68 6.53 -2.93
CA VAL A 68 -2.27 5.21 -3.12
C VAL A 68 -3.75 5.37 -3.44
N HIS A 69 -4.16 4.88 -4.61
CA HIS A 69 -5.55 4.89 -5.07
C HIS A 69 -6.10 3.48 -4.99
N PHE A 70 -7.22 3.30 -4.31
CA PHE A 70 -7.83 2.00 -4.13
C PHE A 70 -9.35 2.06 -4.20
N GLU A 71 -9.96 0.92 -4.50
CA GLU A 71 -11.40 0.75 -4.62
C GLU A 71 -11.88 -0.28 -3.60
N THR A 72 -12.95 0.03 -2.87
CA THR A 72 -13.57 -0.89 -1.92
C THR A 72 -14.46 -1.91 -2.65
N ILE A 73 -14.85 -2.99 -1.98
CA ILE A 73 -15.82 -3.96 -2.53
C ILE A 73 -17.18 -3.34 -2.90
N THR A 74 -17.49 -2.15 -2.36
CA THR A 74 -18.71 -1.40 -2.68
C THR A 74 -18.53 -0.45 -3.88
N ALA A 75 -17.42 -0.56 -4.61
CA ALA A 75 -17.02 0.30 -5.73
C ALA A 75 -16.78 1.78 -5.36
N GLU A 76 -16.56 2.07 -4.07
CA GLU A 76 -16.11 3.38 -3.62
C GLU A 76 -14.62 3.55 -3.91
N ARG A 77 -14.24 4.68 -4.52
CA ARG A 77 -12.84 4.99 -4.83
C ARG A 77 -12.29 5.98 -3.83
N LEU A 78 -11.18 5.60 -3.22
CA LEU A 78 -10.49 6.35 -2.19
C LEU A 78 -9.05 6.62 -2.61
N THR A 79 -8.48 7.66 -2.02
CA THR A 79 -7.10 8.10 -2.26
C THR A 79 -6.51 8.51 -0.94
N MET A 80 -5.28 8.08 -0.68
CA MET A 80 -4.56 8.55 0.48
C MET A 80 -3.05 8.67 0.25
N PRO A 81 -2.37 9.56 0.98
CA PRO A 81 -0.92 9.61 0.98
C PRO A 81 -0.35 8.37 1.65
N LEU A 82 0.80 7.90 1.14
CA LEU A 82 1.53 6.75 1.68
C LEU A 82 1.90 6.93 3.15
N ASP A 83 2.16 8.18 3.58
CA ASP A 83 2.54 8.52 4.95
C ASP A 83 1.45 8.19 5.99
N PHE A 84 0.19 8.05 5.57
CA PHE A 84 -0.93 7.64 6.43
C PHE A 84 -1.12 6.12 6.49
N ILE A 85 -0.39 5.38 5.68
CA ILE A 85 -0.46 3.92 5.62
C ILE A 85 0.71 3.36 6.41
N SER A 86 0.42 2.54 7.41
CA SER A 86 1.46 1.76 8.09
C SER A 86 1.88 0.58 7.23
N ARG A 87 0.91 -0.22 6.76
CA ARG A 87 1.16 -1.47 6.01
C ARG A 87 0.05 -1.75 5.01
N ILE A 88 0.40 -2.52 3.97
CA ILE A 88 -0.55 -3.08 3.01
C ILE A 88 -0.33 -4.59 2.99
N GLU A 89 -1.36 -5.35 3.33
CA GLU A 89 -1.29 -6.80 3.47
C GLU A 89 -2.18 -7.47 2.43
N VAL A 90 -1.69 -8.55 1.83
CA VAL A 90 -2.51 -9.36 0.91
C VAL A 90 -3.61 -10.05 1.72
N CYS A 91 -4.85 -9.90 1.29
CA CYS A 91 -5.95 -10.70 1.82
C CYS A 91 -5.79 -12.15 1.36
N ASN A 92 -5.55 -13.06 2.30
CA ASN A 92 -5.60 -14.50 2.05
C ASN A 92 -7.05 -14.98 1.98
N TYR A 93 -7.86 -14.39 1.12
CA TYR A 93 -9.19 -14.91 0.84
C TYR A 93 -9.02 -16.16 -0.05
N GLU A 94 -8.84 -17.32 0.57
CA GLU A 94 -9.00 -18.59 -0.12
C GLU A 94 -10.48 -18.72 -0.48
N VAL A 95 -10.78 -18.61 -1.78
CA VAL A 95 -12.11 -18.95 -2.28
C VAL A 95 -12.29 -20.45 -2.07
N PHE A 96 -13.05 -20.83 -1.04
CA PHE A 96 -13.51 -22.21 -0.81
C PHE A 96 -14.49 -22.65 -1.91
#